data_AF-A0A2V6SJ05-F1
#
_entry.id   AF-A0A2V6SJ05-F1
#
_cell.length_a   1.000
_cell.length_b   1.000
_cell.length_c   1.000
_cell.angle_alpha   90.00
_cell.angle_beta   90.00
_cell.angle_gamma   90.00
#
_symmetry.space_group_name_H-M   'P 1'
#
loop_
_entity.id
_entity.type
_entity.pdbx_description
1 polymer ?
#
loop_
_entity_poly.entity_id
_entity_poly.type
_entity_poly.pdbx_seq_one_letter_code
_entity_poly.pdbx_strand_id
1 'polypeptide(L)'
;MSEERGPGRTYRIGDIRVIWRPAACIHSGVCVRGLPAVFRPQRRPWIDVAGAPSDRIVAQVEQCPSGALSWERVGPDVGASEGRPDREESDRSGRG
;
A
#
# COMPACT_ATOMS: atom_id res chain seq x y z
N MET A 1 4.22 -17.07 -9.59
CA MET A 1 4.93 -15.79 -9.45
C MET A 1 3.95 -14.69 -9.86
N SER A 2 3.33 -14.05 -8.87
CA SER A 2 2.24 -13.08 -9.07
C SER A 2 2.53 -11.80 -8.27
N GLU A 3 3.74 -11.27 -8.44
CA GLU A 3 4.23 -10.11 -7.69
C GLU A 3 4.03 -8.78 -8.43
N GLU A 4 3.32 -8.74 -9.54
CA GLU A 4 3.06 -7.48 -10.25
C GLU A 4 1.66 -6.94 -9.98
N ARG A 5 1.32 -6.79 -8.69
CA ARG A 5 0.24 -5.86 -8.31
C ARG A 5 0.84 -4.46 -8.42
N GLY A 6 0.63 -3.82 -9.57
CA GLY A 6 1.25 -2.55 -9.98
C GLY A 6 1.28 -1.44 -8.91
N PRO A 7 2.10 -0.39 -9.11
CA PRO A 7 2.64 0.47 -8.05
C PRO A 7 1.54 1.19 -7.28
N GLY A 8 1.06 0.53 -6.22
CA GLY A 8 0.25 1.15 -5.19
C GLY A 8 1.14 2.15 -4.46
N ARG A 9 0.65 3.38 -4.26
CA ARG A 9 1.42 4.36 -3.48
C ARG A 9 1.20 4.08 -2.00
N THR A 10 2.27 4.04 -1.25
CA THR A 10 2.22 3.85 0.20
C THR A 10 2.60 5.14 0.91
N TYR A 11 1.86 5.47 1.95
CA TYR A 11 2.07 6.65 2.78
C TYR A 11 2.23 6.20 4.22
N ARG A 12 3.39 6.45 4.82
CA ARG A 12 3.66 6.09 6.22
C ARG A 12 3.28 7.26 7.12
N ILE A 13 2.53 6.97 8.18
CA ILE A 13 2.09 7.93 9.19
C ILE A 13 2.42 7.32 10.55
N GLY A 14 3.60 7.59 11.09
CA GLY A 14 4.08 6.96 12.32
C GLY A 14 4.15 5.43 12.21
N ASP A 15 3.31 4.75 12.99
CA ASP A 15 3.21 3.29 13.12
C ASP A 15 2.17 2.65 12.19
N ILE A 16 1.57 3.44 11.30
CA ILE A 16 0.66 2.94 10.27
C ILE A 16 1.18 3.26 8.87
N ARG A 17 0.78 2.42 7.91
CA ARG A 17 1.02 2.62 6.49
C ARG A 17 -0.31 2.54 5.76
N VAL A 18 -0.61 3.57 5.00
CA VAL A 18 -1.78 3.63 4.11
C VAL A 18 -1.34 3.25 2.71
N ILE A 19 -2.01 2.26 2.11
CA ILE A 19 -1.78 1.76 0.77
C ILE A 19 -2.91 2.28 -0.12
N TRP A 20 -2.55 2.98 -1.20
CA TRP A 20 -3.50 3.41 -2.21
C TRP A 20 -3.27 2.69 -3.54
N ARG A 21 -4.35 2.06 -4.04
CA ARG A 21 -4.40 1.33 -5.30
C ARG A 21 -5.35 2.03 -6.28
N PRO A 22 -4.85 2.89 -7.20
CA PRO A 22 -5.71 3.56 -8.18
C PRO A 22 -6.47 2.58 -9.07
N ALA A 23 -5.88 1.42 -9.39
CA ALA A 23 -6.47 0.40 -10.24
C ALA A 23 -7.76 -0.22 -9.66
N ALA A 24 -7.94 -0.18 -8.34
CA ALA A 24 -9.15 -0.68 -7.67
C ALA A 24 -10.18 0.43 -7.40
N CYS A 25 -9.86 1.69 -7.70
CA CYS A 25 -10.73 2.83 -7.40
C CYS A 25 -11.91 2.90 -8.38
N ILE A 26 -13.13 2.82 -7.85
CA ILE A 26 -14.37 3.00 -8.64
C ILE A 26 -14.83 4.46 -8.75
N HIS A 27 -14.01 5.43 -8.29
CA HIS A 27 -14.34 6.86 -8.25
C HIS A 27 -15.66 7.20 -7.52
N SER A 28 -15.98 6.49 -6.43
CA SER A 28 -17.21 6.74 -5.65
C SER A 28 -17.30 8.14 -5.04
N GLY A 29 -16.16 8.82 -4.87
CA GLY A 29 -16.06 10.14 -4.26
C GLY A 29 -16.22 10.18 -2.74
N VAL A 30 -16.42 9.03 -2.07
CA VAL A 30 -16.61 8.94 -0.61
C VAL A 30 -15.37 9.44 0.13
N CYS A 31 -14.17 9.03 -0.32
CA CYS A 31 -12.90 9.45 0.27
C CYS A 31 -12.70 10.98 0.24
N VAL A 32 -13.00 11.62 -0.89
CA VAL A 32 -12.86 13.07 -1.08
C VAL A 32 -13.92 13.84 -0.31
N ARG A 33 -15.16 13.33 -0.26
CA ARG A 33 -16.28 13.95 0.48
C ARG A 33 -16.09 13.87 1.99
N GLY A 34 -15.58 12.75 2.49
CA GLY A 34 -15.39 12.56 3.92
C GLY A 34 -14.13 13.25 4.46
N LEU A 35 -13.02 13.25 3.71
CA LEU A 35 -11.76 13.86 4.15
C LEU A 35 -11.07 14.70 3.04
N PRO A 36 -11.65 15.85 2.64
CA PRO A 36 -11.12 16.71 1.56
C PRO A 36 -9.79 17.41 1.93
N ALA A 37 -9.45 17.43 3.22
CA ALA A 37 -8.15 17.90 3.68
C ALA A 37 -7.00 16.99 3.23
N VAL A 38 -7.27 15.67 3.13
CA VAL A 38 -6.28 14.63 2.82
C VAL A 38 -6.39 14.17 1.38
N PHE A 39 -7.59 13.78 0.91
CA PHE A 39 -7.79 13.28 -0.45
C PHE A 39 -8.11 14.43 -1.40
N ARG A 40 -7.16 14.83 -2.24
CA ARG A 40 -7.26 15.99 -3.13
C ARG A 40 -7.00 15.61 -4.59
N PRO A 41 -8.01 15.12 -5.36
CA PRO A 41 -7.88 14.80 -6.80
C PRO A 41 -7.35 15.93 -7.66
N GLN A 42 -7.62 17.18 -7.27
CA GLN A 42 -7.24 18.37 -8.01
C GLN A 42 -5.83 18.90 -7.68
N ARG A 43 -5.16 18.37 -6.64
CA ARG A 43 -3.82 18.81 -6.23
C ARG A 43 -2.85 17.65 -6.21
N ARG A 44 -1.57 17.98 -6.38
CA ARG A 44 -0.45 17.05 -6.21
C ARG A 44 0.35 17.50 -5.00
N PRO A 45 0.62 16.62 -4.02
CA PRO A 45 0.26 15.19 -3.95
C PRO A 45 -1.25 14.95 -3.77
N TRP A 46 -1.73 13.81 -4.29
CA TRP A 46 -3.16 13.44 -4.25
C TRP A 46 -3.66 13.10 -2.85
N ILE A 47 -2.80 12.44 -2.05
CA ILE A 47 -3.04 12.16 -0.64
C ILE A 47 -2.06 13.00 0.14
N ASP A 48 -2.59 13.91 0.95
CA ASP A 48 -1.85 14.72 1.89
C ASP A 48 -2.12 14.24 3.32
N VAL A 49 -1.28 13.31 3.80
CA VAL A 49 -1.42 12.73 5.14
C VAL A 49 -1.16 13.73 6.27
N ALA A 50 -0.66 14.94 5.96
CA ALA A 50 -0.51 16.02 6.94
C ALA A 50 -1.84 16.76 7.20
N GLY A 51 -2.85 16.59 6.34
CA GLY A 51 -4.13 17.29 6.43
C GLY A 51 -5.08 16.79 7.54
N ALA A 52 -4.82 15.61 8.12
CA ALA A 52 -5.64 15.04 9.20
C ALA A 52 -4.84 14.02 10.03
N PRO A 53 -5.26 13.73 11.28
CA PRO A 53 -4.63 12.67 12.07
C PRO A 53 -4.88 11.28 11.47
N SER A 54 -3.96 10.36 11.74
CA SER A 54 -3.99 8.96 11.28
C SER A 54 -5.31 8.26 11.56
N ASP A 55 -5.90 8.47 12.74
CA ASP A 55 -7.19 7.90 13.15
C ASP A 55 -8.34 8.25 12.18
N ARG A 56 -8.43 9.53 11.79
CA ARG A 56 -9.42 10.02 10.82
C ARG A 56 -9.17 9.45 9.43
N ILE A 57 -7.90 9.32 9.05
CA ILE A 57 -7.51 8.73 7.76
C ILE A 57 -7.92 7.27 7.72
N VAL A 58 -7.61 6.49 8.76
CA VAL A 58 -7.98 5.07 8.88
C VAL A 58 -9.50 4.90 8.81
N ALA A 59 -10.25 5.65 9.62
CA ALA A 59 -11.71 5.60 9.59
C ALA A 59 -12.28 5.95 8.21
N GLN A 60 -11.63 6.83 7.45
CA GLN A 60 -12.04 7.15 6.08
C GLN A 60 -11.68 6.06 5.08
N VAL A 61 -10.51 5.44 5.24
CA VAL A 61 -10.04 4.32 4.42
C VAL A 61 -10.99 3.12 4.55
N GLU A 62 -11.48 2.84 5.76
CA GLU A 62 -12.43 1.75 6.04
C GLU A 62 -13.82 1.99 5.42
N GLN A 63 -14.21 3.26 5.23
CA GLN A 63 -15.44 3.62 4.52
C GLN A 63 -15.36 3.43 3.00
N CYS A 64 -14.20 3.03 2.46
CA CYS A 64 -14.04 2.85 1.02
C CYS A 64 -14.69 1.53 0.55
N PRO A 65 -15.82 1.56 -0.19
CA PRO A 65 -16.51 0.34 -0.60
C PRO A 65 -15.74 -0.47 -1.67
N SER A 66 -14.78 0.18 -2.33
CA SER A 66 -13.99 -0.43 -3.40
C SER A 66 -12.73 -1.15 -2.93
N GLY A 67 -12.32 -0.97 -1.67
CA GLY A 67 -11.03 -1.49 -1.18
C GLY A 67 -9.81 -0.85 -1.86
N ALA A 68 -9.99 0.24 -2.62
CA ALA A 68 -8.91 0.96 -3.28
C ALA A 68 -7.93 1.63 -2.31
N LEU A 69 -8.40 1.86 -1.08
CA LEU A 69 -7.59 2.32 0.02
C LEU A 69 -7.52 1.18 1.04
N SER A 70 -6.33 0.92 1.55
CA SER A 70 -6.10 -0.04 2.62
C SER A 70 -5.12 0.55 3.61
N TRP A 71 -5.11 0.05 4.83
CA TRP A 71 -4.13 0.44 5.83
C TRP A 71 -3.60 -0.81 6.52
N GLU A 72 -2.36 -0.73 6.97
CA GLU A 72 -1.71 -1.76 7.76
C GLU A 72 -0.97 -1.09 8.93
N ARG A 73 -0.97 -1.76 10.08
CA ARG A 73 -0.13 -1.36 11.21
C ARG A 73 1.25 -1.95 10.95
N VAL A 74 2.25 -1.08 10.80
CA VAL A 74 3.62 -1.50 10.57
C VAL A 74 4.39 -1.19 11.85
N GLY A 75 4.94 -2.23 12.48
CA GLY A 75 5.85 -2.03 13.61
C GLY A 75 7.06 -1.16 13.20
N PRO A 76 7.87 -0.72 14.17
CA PRO A 76 9.18 -0.15 13.86
C PRO A 76 9.92 -1.14 12.96
N ASP A 77 10.55 -0.65 11.89
CA ASP A 77 11.06 -1.52 10.84
C ASP A 77 12.14 -2.45 11.38
N VAL A 78 11.78 -3.72 11.62
CA VAL A 78 12.75 -4.80 11.67
C VAL A 78 12.82 -5.34 10.25
N GLY A 79 13.84 -4.89 9.53
CA GLY A 79 14.01 -5.04 8.09
C GLY A 79 13.70 -6.45 7.57
N ALA A 80 12.84 -6.49 6.55
CA ALA A 80 12.64 -7.66 5.71
C ALA A 80 13.94 -7.99 4.96
N SER A 81 14.76 -8.84 5.55
CA SER A 81 15.83 -9.57 4.86
C SER A 81 15.32 -10.97 4.52
N GLU A 82 14.46 -11.09 3.51
CA GLU A 82 14.20 -12.38 2.86
C GLU A 82 15.22 -12.56 1.74
N GLY A 83 16.38 -13.12 2.10
CA GLY A 83 17.39 -13.58 1.17
C GLY A 83 16.99 -14.95 0.58
N ARG A 84 16.68 -14.94 -0.73
CA ARG A 84 16.80 -16.02 -1.75
C ARG A 84 16.94 -17.46 -1.24
N PRO A 85 16.03 -18.40 -1.60
CA PRO A 85 16.41 -19.81 -1.61
C PRO A 85 17.47 -20.03 -2.71
N ASP A 86 18.66 -20.43 -2.26
CA ASP A 86 19.76 -20.87 -3.10
C ASP A 86 19.34 -22.12 -3.87
N ARG A 87 19.54 -22.08 -5.18
CA ARG A 87 19.10 -23.11 -6.13
C ARG A 87 20.33 -23.93 -6.48
N GLU A 88 20.69 -24.89 -5.64
CA GLU A 88 21.76 -25.83 -5.95
C GLU A 88 21.16 -27.07 -6.65
N GLU A 89 20.84 -26.88 -7.93
CA GLU A 89 20.65 -27.98 -8.88
C GLU A 89 21.97 -28.11 -9.65
N SER A 90 22.77 -29.11 -9.29
CA SER A 90 23.87 -29.57 -10.15
C SER A 90 23.73 -31.07 -10.35
N ASP A 91 22.85 -31.38 -11.30
CA ASP A 91 23.03 -32.47 -12.23
C ASP A 91 24.51 -32.64 -12.59
N ARG A 92 25.05 -33.84 -12.32
CA ARG A 92 26.14 -34.46 -13.08
C ARG A 92 26.12 -35.98 -12.87
N SER A 93 24.97 -36.58 -13.18
CA SER A 93 24.95 -37.96 -13.65
C SER A 93 25.29 -37.93 -15.14
N GLY A 94 26.51 -38.31 -15.51
CA GLY A 94 26.85 -38.44 -16.93
C GLY A 94 28.32 -38.67 -17.29
N ARG A 95 28.62 -39.93 -17.60
CA ARG A 95 29.73 -40.46 -18.42
C ARG A 95 31.06 -40.78 -17.72
N GLY A 96 31.23 -42.08 -17.50
CA GLY A 96 32.48 -42.81 -17.28
C GLY A 96 32.17 -44.29 -17.32
#